data_AF-A0A5B7UNV4-F1
#
_entry.id   AF-A0A5B7UNV4-F1
#
_cell.length_a   1.000
_cell.length_b   1.000
_cell.length_c   1.000
_cell.angle_alpha   90.00
_cell.angle_beta   90.00
_cell.angle_gamma   90.00
#
_symmetry.space_group_name_H-M   'P 1'
#
loop_
_entity.id
_entity.type
_entity.pdbx_description
1 polymer ?
#
loop_
_entity_poly.entity_id
_entity_poly.type
_entity_poly.pdbx_seq_one_letter_code
_entity_poly.pdbx_strand_id
1 'polypeptide(L)'
;MSARTYVALGDSLTAGVGDPVDGAWRGWAALLAAGIGPPERPVEFHNLAVNGARTWDVLHRQTPEALALRPGLVSVVVGVNDTLRHTFDLHAVAARLDEVYGTLTGRGAALLTACLPNPGAMLGLPGALGRPLARRQRAVNAVVHALSERHGALHLHAADEEWVADRTLWSADRLHPGERGHRVFAARCHALLAAEGLAVGPAPGREPELPPPTRSASLWWLATAGTGWVARRCTDLLPQLLALAATEVQHGLCGTSGGLDVRAARSVAAALTGLTVAESRPEAA
;
A
#
# COMPACT_ATOMS: atom_id res chain seq x y z
N MET A 1 -7.98 -18.63 -17.46
CA MET A 1 -9.41 -18.50 -17.09
C MET A 1 -9.60 -17.08 -16.58
N SER A 2 -10.59 -16.32 -17.08
CA SER A 2 -10.84 -14.95 -16.59
C SER A 2 -11.34 -14.98 -15.15
N ALA A 3 -10.78 -14.15 -14.26
CA ALA A 3 -11.31 -14.00 -12.90
C ALA A 3 -12.75 -13.46 -12.98
N ARG A 4 -13.71 -14.18 -12.39
CA ARG A 4 -15.13 -13.77 -12.39
C ARG A 4 -15.43 -12.73 -11.31
N THR A 5 -14.67 -12.77 -10.22
CA THR A 5 -14.78 -11.89 -9.06
C THR A 5 -13.40 -11.35 -8.70
N TYR A 6 -13.30 -10.03 -8.59
CA TYR A 6 -12.11 -9.30 -8.15
C TYR A 6 -12.41 -8.60 -6.82
N VAL A 7 -11.58 -8.86 -5.81
CA VAL A 7 -11.69 -8.21 -4.49
C VAL A 7 -10.43 -7.40 -4.21
N ALA A 8 -10.60 -6.15 -3.81
CA ALA A 8 -9.49 -5.27 -3.43
C ALA A 8 -9.43 -5.07 -1.90
N LEU A 9 -8.25 -5.33 -1.33
CA LEU A 9 -7.93 -5.17 0.09
C LEU A 9 -6.84 -4.10 0.24
N GLY A 10 -6.91 -3.34 1.32
CA GLY A 10 -5.90 -2.34 1.62
C GLY A 10 -6.41 -1.17 2.45
N ASP A 11 -5.71 -0.05 2.29
CA ASP A 11 -5.96 1.17 3.02
C ASP A 11 -6.56 2.29 2.16
N SER A 12 -6.25 3.55 2.46
CA SER A 12 -6.76 4.71 1.76
C SER A 12 -6.38 4.76 0.27
N LEU A 13 -5.23 4.18 -0.11
CA LEU A 13 -4.86 4.07 -1.52
C LEU A 13 -5.86 3.20 -2.27
N THR A 14 -6.14 2.00 -1.76
CA THR A 14 -7.09 1.07 -2.37
C THR A 14 -8.54 1.54 -2.23
N ALA A 15 -8.87 2.27 -1.17
CA ALA A 15 -10.18 2.92 -1.02
C ALA A 15 -10.40 4.06 -2.01
N GLY A 16 -9.37 4.50 -2.74
CA GLY A 16 -9.49 5.49 -3.82
C GLY A 16 -9.44 6.95 -3.37
N VAL A 17 -8.95 7.22 -2.16
CA VAL A 17 -8.81 8.59 -1.66
C VAL A 17 -8.01 9.43 -2.66
N GLY A 18 -8.56 10.59 -3.05
CA GLY A 18 -7.97 11.50 -4.03
C GLY A 18 -8.55 11.41 -5.45
N ASP A 19 -9.48 10.50 -5.73
CA ASP A 19 -10.22 10.38 -7.00
C ASP A 19 -11.75 10.43 -6.76
N PRO A 20 -12.33 11.63 -6.51
CA PRO A 20 -13.75 11.76 -6.17
C PRO A 20 -14.62 11.73 -7.43
N VAL A 21 -15.63 10.85 -7.45
CA VAL A 21 -16.63 10.74 -8.53
C VAL A 21 -18.00 10.55 -7.89
N ASP A 22 -18.98 11.38 -8.25
CA ASP A 22 -20.38 11.30 -7.79
C ASP A 22 -20.56 11.16 -6.26
N GLY A 23 -19.71 11.84 -5.50
CA GLY A 23 -19.76 11.83 -4.03
C GLY A 23 -19.09 10.61 -3.37
N ALA A 24 -18.47 9.72 -4.15
CA ALA A 24 -17.69 8.58 -3.68
C ALA A 24 -16.22 8.65 -4.15
N TRP A 25 -15.38 7.77 -3.62
CA TRP A 25 -14.01 7.58 -4.08
C TRP A 25 -13.96 6.42 -5.09
N ARG A 26 -13.52 6.67 -6.32
CA ARG A 26 -13.41 5.63 -7.36
C ARG A 26 -12.12 4.83 -7.21
N GLY A 27 -10.98 5.49 -7.41
CA GLY A 27 -9.65 4.91 -7.14
C GLY A 27 -9.17 3.87 -8.15
N TRP A 28 -7.89 3.49 -7.99
CA TRP A 28 -7.20 2.60 -8.92
C TRP A 28 -7.83 1.21 -9.02
N ALA A 29 -8.40 0.68 -7.93
CA ALA A 29 -8.96 -0.66 -7.92
C ALA A 29 -10.24 -0.73 -8.78
N ALA A 30 -11.11 0.27 -8.70
CA ALA A 30 -12.30 0.35 -9.55
C ALA A 30 -11.92 0.57 -11.03
N LEU A 31 -10.93 1.44 -11.29
CA LEU A 31 -10.39 1.66 -12.63
C LEU A 31 -9.79 0.38 -13.23
N LEU A 32 -9.06 -0.39 -12.42
CA LEU A 32 -8.51 -1.67 -12.83
C LEU A 32 -9.62 -2.67 -13.14
N ALA A 33 -10.65 -2.75 -12.28
CA ALA A 33 -11.76 -3.69 -12.45
C ALA A 33 -12.43 -3.58 -13.83
N ALA A 34 -12.60 -2.36 -14.33
CA ALA A 34 -13.16 -2.10 -15.65
C ALA A 34 -12.32 -2.67 -16.81
N GLY A 35 -11.02 -2.90 -16.60
CA GLY A 35 -10.09 -3.45 -17.60
C GLY A 35 -9.78 -4.94 -17.45
N ILE A 36 -10.28 -5.63 -16.41
CA ILE A 36 -10.00 -7.06 -16.20
C ILE A 36 -10.81 -7.92 -17.18
N GLY A 37 -12.12 -7.72 -17.23
CA GLY A 37 -13.03 -8.44 -18.13
C GLY A 37 -13.29 -7.67 -19.43
N PRO A 38 -13.78 -8.34 -20.49
CA PRO A 38 -14.25 -7.63 -21.67
C PRO A 38 -15.51 -6.80 -21.32
N PRO A 39 -15.82 -5.71 -22.04
CA PRO A 39 -16.97 -4.85 -21.76
C PRO A 39 -18.31 -5.59 -21.66
N GLU A 40 -18.47 -6.67 -22.41
CA GLU A 40 -19.70 -7.49 -22.46
C GLU A 40 -19.80 -8.48 -21.29
N ARG A 41 -18.70 -8.71 -20.58
CA ARG A 41 -18.63 -9.59 -19.41
C ARG A 41 -17.71 -8.97 -18.35
N PRO A 42 -18.16 -7.89 -17.69
CA PRO A 42 -17.39 -7.26 -16.62
C PRO A 42 -17.19 -8.22 -15.46
N VAL A 43 -16.13 -8.00 -14.70
CA VAL A 43 -15.89 -8.74 -13.45
C VAL A 43 -16.79 -8.21 -12.35
N GLU A 44 -17.19 -9.09 -11.43
CA GLU A 44 -17.81 -8.68 -10.19
C GLU A 44 -16.74 -8.07 -9.28
N PHE A 45 -16.87 -6.79 -8.94
CA PHE A 45 -15.86 -6.05 -8.19
C PHE A 45 -16.34 -5.70 -6.78
N HIS A 46 -15.49 -5.97 -5.78
CA HIS A 46 -15.72 -5.59 -4.39
C HIS A 46 -14.48 -4.86 -3.84
N ASN A 47 -14.70 -3.67 -3.27
CA ASN A 47 -13.65 -2.94 -2.58
C ASN A 47 -13.89 -3.01 -1.06
N LEU A 48 -13.03 -3.75 -0.36
CA LEU A 48 -13.10 -3.90 1.10
C LEU A 48 -12.06 -3.04 1.82
N ALA A 49 -11.36 -2.18 1.10
CA ALA A 49 -10.33 -1.32 1.65
C ALA A 49 -10.93 -0.24 2.56
N VAL A 50 -10.21 0.05 3.65
CA VAL A 50 -10.67 1.03 4.66
C VAL A 50 -9.58 2.06 4.89
N ASN A 51 -9.95 3.34 4.87
CA ASN A 51 -9.00 4.42 5.12
C ASN A 51 -8.27 4.24 6.46
N GLY A 52 -6.94 4.25 6.42
CA GLY A 52 -6.09 4.10 7.60
C GLY A 52 -5.88 2.66 8.09
N ALA A 53 -6.39 1.67 7.35
CA ALA A 53 -6.17 0.25 7.63
C ALA A 53 -4.68 -0.10 7.70
N ARG A 54 -4.36 -1.02 8.60
CA ARG A 54 -3.03 -1.63 8.77
C ARG A 54 -3.06 -3.09 8.35
N THR A 55 -1.90 -3.72 8.30
CA THR A 55 -1.79 -5.18 8.08
C THR A 55 -2.68 -6.01 9.00
N TRP A 56 -2.86 -5.57 10.25
CA TRP A 56 -3.79 -6.19 11.21
C TRP A 56 -5.25 -6.13 10.75
N ASP A 57 -5.69 -4.98 10.25
CA ASP A 57 -7.07 -4.78 9.79
C ASP A 57 -7.34 -5.61 8.53
N VAL A 58 -6.36 -5.67 7.62
CA VAL A 58 -6.44 -6.52 6.43
C VAL A 58 -6.56 -8.00 6.82
N LEU A 59 -5.71 -8.48 7.73
CA LEU A 59 -5.75 -9.88 8.16
C LEU A 59 -7.08 -10.23 8.86
N HIS A 60 -7.48 -9.45 9.85
CA HIS A 60 -8.57 -9.86 10.75
C HIS A 60 -9.96 -9.40 10.32
N ARG A 61 -10.07 -8.43 9.39
CA ARG A 61 -11.36 -7.89 8.95
C ARG A 61 -11.59 -8.12 7.46
N GLN A 62 -10.66 -7.63 6.62
CA GLN A 62 -10.89 -7.64 5.18
C GLN A 62 -10.70 -9.03 4.56
N THR A 63 -9.72 -9.81 5.04
CA THR A 63 -9.42 -11.15 4.48
C THR A 63 -10.57 -12.16 4.70
N PRO A 64 -11.18 -12.28 5.89
CA PRO A 64 -12.35 -13.13 6.08
C PRO A 64 -13.52 -12.79 5.15
N GLU A 65 -13.80 -11.50 4.97
CA GLU A 65 -14.84 -11.02 4.05
C GLU A 65 -14.50 -11.34 2.58
N ALA A 66 -13.24 -11.14 2.17
CA ALA A 66 -12.76 -11.50 0.84
C ALA A 66 -12.95 -12.99 0.55
N LEU A 67 -12.63 -13.86 1.51
CA LEU A 67 -12.75 -15.31 1.35
C LEU A 67 -14.20 -15.76 1.14
N ALA A 68 -15.17 -15.09 1.76
CA ALA A 68 -16.59 -15.38 1.57
C ALA A 68 -17.05 -15.13 0.12
N LEU A 69 -16.39 -14.19 -0.58
CA LEU A 69 -16.68 -13.83 -1.98
C LEU A 69 -16.05 -14.79 -3.00
N ARG A 70 -15.16 -15.70 -2.57
CA ARG A 70 -14.43 -16.65 -3.44
C ARG A 70 -13.80 -16.00 -4.69
N PRO A 71 -12.94 -14.99 -4.51
CA PRO A 71 -12.35 -14.24 -5.62
C PRO A 71 -11.45 -15.11 -6.49
N GLY A 72 -11.47 -14.83 -7.80
CA GLY A 72 -10.46 -15.34 -8.73
C GLY A 72 -9.21 -14.46 -8.81
N LEU A 73 -9.35 -13.18 -8.44
CA LEU A 73 -8.27 -12.21 -8.31
C LEU A 73 -8.45 -11.42 -7.01
N VAL A 74 -7.36 -11.24 -6.27
CA VAL A 74 -7.31 -10.35 -5.11
C VAL A 74 -6.15 -9.40 -5.25
N SER A 75 -6.38 -8.13 -4.90
CA SER A 75 -5.28 -7.20 -4.69
C SER A 75 -5.12 -6.86 -3.22
N VAL A 76 -3.88 -6.80 -2.75
CA VAL A 76 -3.56 -6.43 -1.36
C VAL A 76 -2.48 -5.36 -1.38
N VAL A 77 -2.84 -4.12 -1.08
CA VAL A 77 -1.90 -3.00 -1.01
C VAL A 77 -2.09 -2.27 0.32
N VAL A 78 -1.13 -2.49 1.24
CA VAL A 78 -1.16 -1.98 2.62
C VAL A 78 0.26 -1.89 3.18
N GLY A 79 0.44 -1.14 4.26
CA GLY A 79 1.67 -1.16 5.07
C GLY A 79 2.23 0.22 5.38
N VAL A 80 1.92 1.24 4.57
CA VAL A 80 2.32 2.64 4.83
C VAL A 80 1.77 3.07 6.19
N ASN A 81 0.50 2.76 6.50
CA ASN A 81 -0.09 3.11 7.79
C ASN A 81 0.60 2.44 8.99
N ASP A 82 1.12 1.21 8.85
CA ASP A 82 1.90 0.55 9.89
C ASP A 82 3.19 1.33 10.20
N THR A 83 3.90 1.82 9.17
CA THR A 83 5.14 2.61 9.35
C THR A 83 4.93 3.90 10.13
N LEU A 84 3.71 4.44 10.06
CA LEU A 84 3.28 5.67 10.70
C LEU A 84 2.73 5.45 12.12
N ARG A 85 2.85 4.23 12.68
CA ARG A 85 2.46 3.96 14.07
C ARG A 85 3.66 3.85 14.98
N HIS A 86 3.39 4.11 16.24
CA HIS A 86 4.34 3.87 17.31
C HIS A 86 4.62 2.39 17.55
N THR A 87 3.57 1.59 17.46
CA THR A 87 3.60 0.13 17.57
C THR A 87 4.14 -0.52 16.30
N PHE A 88 4.94 0.18 15.51
CA PHE A 88 5.51 -0.39 14.28
C PHE A 88 6.42 -1.55 14.65
N ASP A 89 6.04 -2.73 14.20
CA ASP A 89 6.76 -3.98 14.37
C ASP A 89 6.81 -4.68 13.02
N LEU A 90 8.02 -4.76 12.45
CA LEU A 90 8.25 -5.37 11.15
C LEU A 90 7.98 -6.88 11.17
N HIS A 91 8.25 -7.57 12.28
CA HIS A 91 7.98 -9.01 12.39
C HIS A 91 6.48 -9.27 12.32
N ALA A 92 5.69 -8.48 13.04
CA ALA A 92 4.24 -8.58 13.00
C ALA A 92 3.66 -8.20 11.63
N VAL A 93 4.23 -7.20 10.95
CA VAL A 93 3.87 -6.86 9.56
C VAL A 93 4.14 -8.03 8.62
N ALA A 94 5.33 -8.63 8.70
CA ALA A 94 5.73 -9.75 7.86
C ALA A 94 4.84 -10.98 8.08
N ALA A 95 4.61 -11.38 9.34
CA ALA A 95 3.77 -12.51 9.67
C ALA A 95 2.33 -12.34 9.15
N ARG A 96 1.73 -11.17 9.34
CA ARG A 96 0.37 -10.91 8.88
C ARG A 96 0.26 -10.90 7.36
N LEU A 97 1.23 -10.30 6.66
CA LEU A 97 1.22 -10.32 5.19
C LEU A 97 1.44 -11.73 4.65
N ASP A 98 2.33 -12.52 5.25
CA ASP A 98 2.55 -13.92 4.87
C ASP A 98 1.26 -14.74 5.03
N GLU A 99 0.55 -14.58 6.15
CA GLU A 99 -0.73 -15.25 6.41
C GLU A 99 -1.82 -14.81 5.44
N VAL A 100 -1.95 -13.50 5.16
CA VAL A 100 -2.93 -12.98 4.19
C VAL A 100 -2.64 -13.53 2.80
N TYR A 101 -1.38 -13.45 2.33
CA TYR A 101 -1.01 -13.88 0.99
C TYR A 101 -1.16 -15.39 0.84
N GLY A 102 -0.67 -16.18 1.80
CA GLY A 102 -0.79 -17.63 1.80
C GLY A 102 -2.25 -18.10 1.86
N THR A 103 -3.10 -17.44 2.65
CA THR A 103 -4.52 -17.80 2.75
C THR A 103 -5.27 -17.53 1.44
N LEU A 104 -5.01 -16.40 0.78
CA LEU A 104 -5.68 -16.03 -0.46
C LEU A 104 -5.21 -16.90 -1.64
N THR A 105 -3.90 -17.06 -1.79
CA THR A 105 -3.30 -17.86 -2.88
C THR A 105 -3.58 -19.35 -2.69
N GLY A 106 -3.55 -19.86 -1.45
CA GLY A 106 -3.92 -21.24 -1.12
C GLY A 106 -5.38 -21.60 -1.44
N ARG A 107 -6.25 -20.59 -1.64
CA ARG A 107 -7.64 -20.75 -2.12
C ARG A 107 -7.78 -20.61 -3.64
N GLY A 108 -6.67 -20.45 -4.36
CA GLY A 108 -6.63 -20.37 -5.82
C GLY A 108 -6.84 -18.97 -6.39
N ALA A 109 -6.84 -17.92 -5.57
CA ALA A 109 -6.91 -16.55 -6.07
C ALA A 109 -5.55 -16.11 -6.62
N ALA A 110 -5.54 -15.50 -7.81
CA ALA A 110 -4.38 -14.75 -8.25
C ALA A 110 -4.18 -13.54 -7.32
N LEU A 111 -2.94 -13.29 -6.91
CA LEU A 111 -2.62 -12.22 -5.96
C LEU A 111 -1.86 -11.09 -6.67
N LEU A 112 -2.38 -9.86 -6.57
CA LEU A 112 -1.72 -8.64 -7.01
C LEU A 112 -1.31 -7.82 -5.78
N THR A 113 -0.08 -7.33 -5.73
CA THR A 113 0.38 -6.42 -4.67
C THR A 113 1.34 -5.37 -5.22
N ALA A 114 1.75 -4.44 -4.37
CA ALA A 114 2.68 -3.39 -4.73
C ALA A 114 3.55 -2.97 -3.54
N CYS A 115 4.81 -2.64 -3.82
CA CYS A 115 5.60 -1.84 -2.89
C CYS A 115 5.24 -0.34 -3.05
N LEU A 116 5.35 0.44 -1.98
CA LEU A 116 4.87 1.82 -1.95
C LEU A 116 5.99 2.82 -1.64
N PRO A 117 5.87 4.08 -2.11
CA PRO A 117 6.90 5.08 -1.91
C PRO A 117 6.98 5.51 -0.44
N ASN A 118 8.13 6.08 -0.07
CA ASN A 118 8.35 6.58 1.29
C ASN A 118 7.42 7.76 1.62
N PRO A 119 6.54 7.66 2.62
CA PRO A 119 5.64 8.75 2.99
C PRO A 119 6.40 10.00 3.43
N GLY A 120 7.60 9.88 4.00
CA GLY A 120 8.42 11.03 4.37
C GLY A 120 8.91 11.84 3.17
N ALA A 121 9.20 11.19 2.04
CA ALA A 121 9.60 11.87 0.80
C ALA A 121 8.39 12.54 0.13
N MET A 122 7.25 11.84 0.10
CA MET A 122 5.99 12.36 -0.46
C MET A 122 5.52 13.63 0.27
N LEU A 123 5.63 13.64 1.60
CA LEU A 123 5.30 14.79 2.44
C LEU A 123 6.38 15.89 2.45
N GLY A 124 7.54 15.67 1.81
CA GLY A 124 8.65 16.62 1.80
C GLY A 124 9.24 16.89 3.19
N LEU A 125 9.29 15.87 4.06
CA LEU A 125 9.77 16.03 5.42
C LEU A 125 11.29 16.30 5.45
N PRO A 126 11.77 17.16 6.36
CA PRO A 126 13.20 17.33 6.61
C PRO A 126 13.90 16.01 6.90
N GLY A 127 15.18 15.89 6.56
CA GLY A 127 15.94 14.63 6.64
C GLY A 127 15.86 13.93 8.01
N ALA A 128 15.84 14.68 9.11
CA ALA A 128 15.71 14.13 10.47
C ALA A 128 14.39 13.37 10.70
N LEU A 129 13.30 13.81 10.07
CA LEU A 129 11.97 13.17 10.16
C LEU A 129 11.76 12.16 9.02
N GLY A 130 12.27 12.48 7.82
CA GLY A 130 12.08 11.67 6.62
C GLY A 130 12.90 10.37 6.60
N ARG A 131 14.14 10.37 7.11
CA ARG A 131 15.02 9.18 7.08
C ARG A 131 14.50 8.02 7.94
N PRO A 132 14.00 8.23 9.18
CA PRO A 132 13.38 7.17 9.95
C PRO A 132 12.19 6.51 9.23
N LEU A 133 11.30 7.31 8.64
CA LEU A 133 10.17 6.79 7.85
C LEU A 133 10.65 6.07 6.60
N ALA A 134 11.69 6.59 5.93
CA ALA A 134 12.29 5.94 4.77
C ALA A 134 12.82 4.54 5.13
N ARG A 135 13.51 4.40 6.27
CA ARG A 135 13.97 3.09 6.75
C ARG A 135 12.83 2.12 7.02
N ARG A 136 11.76 2.59 7.68
CA ARG A 136 10.56 1.77 7.94
C ARG A 136 9.89 1.33 6.64
N GLN A 137 9.69 2.25 5.69
CA GLN A 137 9.06 1.91 4.41
C GLN A 137 9.94 0.98 3.58
N ARG A 138 11.26 1.19 3.52
CA ARG A 138 12.19 0.25 2.85
C ARG A 138 12.09 -1.15 3.44
N ALA A 139 11.99 -1.25 4.77
CA ALA A 139 11.87 -2.54 5.45
C ALA A 139 10.54 -3.25 5.09
N VAL A 140 9.42 -2.52 5.09
CA VAL A 140 8.13 -3.06 4.65
C VAL A 140 8.18 -3.48 3.17
N ASN A 141 8.73 -2.65 2.29
CA ASN A 141 8.86 -2.97 0.87
C ASN A 141 9.71 -4.23 0.64
N ALA A 142 10.81 -4.39 1.39
CA ALA A 142 11.63 -5.60 1.32
C ALA A 142 10.85 -6.87 1.72
N VAL A 143 9.99 -6.76 2.74
CA VAL A 143 9.06 -7.85 3.11
C VAL A 143 8.06 -8.12 1.99
N VAL A 144 7.43 -7.09 1.41
CA VAL A 144 6.49 -7.28 0.30
C VAL A 144 7.17 -7.93 -0.90
N HIS A 145 8.41 -7.55 -1.26
CA HIS A 145 9.17 -8.20 -2.33
C HIS A 145 9.38 -9.69 -2.06
N ALA A 146 9.93 -10.04 -0.89
CA ALA A 146 10.19 -11.43 -0.52
C ALA A 146 8.89 -12.27 -0.48
N LEU A 147 7.81 -11.72 0.06
CA LEU A 147 6.52 -12.41 0.11
C LEU A 147 5.85 -12.52 -1.26
N SER A 148 6.10 -11.57 -2.16
CA SER A 148 5.59 -11.65 -3.54
C SER A 148 6.24 -12.81 -4.28
N GLU A 149 7.55 -12.99 -4.16
CA GLU A 149 8.26 -14.14 -4.72
C GLU A 149 7.76 -15.46 -4.11
N ARG A 150 7.64 -15.51 -2.79
CA ARG A 150 7.21 -16.70 -2.04
C ARG A 150 5.79 -17.17 -2.38
N HIS A 151 4.86 -16.24 -2.55
CA HIS A 151 3.44 -16.56 -2.83
C HIS A 151 3.06 -16.43 -4.31
N GLY A 152 4.03 -16.18 -5.20
CA GLY A 152 3.77 -16.01 -6.64
C GLY A 152 2.87 -14.82 -6.98
N ALA A 153 2.98 -13.73 -6.20
CA ALA A 153 2.17 -12.54 -6.41
C ALA A 153 2.67 -11.74 -7.63
N LEU A 154 1.73 -11.19 -8.39
CA LEU A 154 2.00 -10.15 -9.36
C LEU A 154 2.35 -8.87 -8.60
N HIS A 155 3.59 -8.42 -8.74
CA HIS A 155 4.14 -7.36 -7.92
C HIS A 155 4.42 -6.10 -8.72
N LEU A 156 3.72 -5.01 -8.40
CA LEU A 156 4.02 -3.69 -8.93
C LEU A 156 5.08 -2.98 -8.07
N HIS A 157 6.21 -2.64 -8.65
CA HIS A 157 7.17 -1.75 -8.02
C HIS A 157 6.70 -0.29 -8.17
N ALA A 158 6.08 0.29 -7.13
CA ALA A 158 5.59 1.68 -7.13
C ALA A 158 6.33 2.55 -6.11
N ALA A 159 7.63 2.30 -5.91
CA ALA A 159 8.47 3.04 -4.98
C ALA A 159 9.59 3.85 -5.66
N ASP A 160 9.63 3.87 -6.99
CA ASP A 160 10.66 4.57 -7.77
C ASP A 160 10.61 6.09 -7.60
N GLU A 161 11.76 6.74 -7.78
CA GLU A 161 11.86 8.20 -7.73
C GLU A 161 10.97 8.89 -8.76
N GLU A 162 10.75 8.29 -9.93
CA GLU A 162 9.84 8.79 -10.97
C GLU A 162 8.42 8.98 -10.42
N TRP A 163 7.95 8.03 -9.60
CA TRP A 163 6.62 8.07 -9.00
C TRP A 163 6.48 9.20 -7.99
N VAL A 164 7.52 9.43 -7.18
CA VAL A 164 7.53 10.46 -6.14
C VAL A 164 7.75 11.86 -6.73
N ALA A 165 8.58 11.97 -7.77
CA ALA A 165 8.95 13.25 -8.38
C ALA A 165 7.82 13.86 -9.22
N ASP A 166 6.99 13.04 -9.88
CA ASP A 166 5.85 13.56 -10.63
C ASP A 166 4.72 14.03 -9.70
N ARG A 167 4.75 15.33 -9.41
CA ARG A 167 3.77 16.02 -8.56
C ARG A 167 2.34 15.95 -9.07
N THR A 168 2.13 15.68 -10.35
CA THR A 168 0.79 15.62 -10.95
C THR A 168 0.06 14.31 -10.65
N LEU A 169 0.80 13.28 -10.18
CA LEU A 169 0.21 12.01 -9.75
C LEU A 169 -0.47 12.13 -8.38
N TRP A 170 -0.17 13.18 -7.61
CA TRP A 170 -0.58 13.32 -6.23
C TRP A 170 -1.74 14.29 -6.06
N SER A 171 -2.59 14.00 -5.08
CA SER A 171 -3.69 14.86 -4.67
C SER A 171 -3.15 16.10 -3.94
N ALA A 172 -4.06 17.01 -3.58
CA ALA A 172 -3.75 18.22 -2.83
C ALA A 172 -2.96 17.96 -1.53
N ASP A 173 -3.16 16.81 -0.90
CA ASP A 173 -2.51 16.43 0.35
C ASP A 173 -1.08 15.87 0.20
N ARG A 174 -0.66 15.61 -1.05
CA ARG A 174 0.63 15.02 -1.40
C ARG A 174 0.91 13.66 -0.77
N LEU A 175 -0.10 13.00 -0.21
CA LEU A 175 0.01 11.70 0.40
C LEU A 175 -0.78 10.65 -0.38
N HIS A 176 -1.96 11.01 -0.89
CA HIS A 176 -2.77 10.13 -1.72
C HIS A 176 -2.61 10.49 -3.19
N PRO A 177 -2.68 9.51 -4.11
CA PRO A 177 -2.73 9.81 -5.53
C PRO A 177 -3.98 10.63 -5.88
N GLY A 178 -3.83 11.58 -6.78
CA GLY A 178 -4.98 12.18 -7.47
C GLY A 178 -5.52 11.22 -8.54
N GLU A 179 -6.57 11.62 -9.26
CA GLU A 179 -7.12 10.83 -10.37
C GLU A 179 -6.03 10.30 -11.32
N ARG A 180 -5.12 11.17 -11.79
CA ARG A 180 -4.03 10.78 -12.68
C ARG A 180 -3.15 9.68 -12.06
N GLY A 181 -2.80 9.80 -10.79
CA GLY A 181 -2.01 8.79 -10.10
C GLY A 181 -2.74 7.46 -9.95
N HIS A 182 -4.03 7.47 -9.62
CA HIS A 182 -4.86 6.26 -9.57
C HIS A 182 -4.95 5.58 -10.95
N ARG A 183 -5.10 6.35 -12.02
CA ARG A 183 -5.12 5.84 -13.40
C ARG A 183 -3.79 5.23 -13.82
N VAL A 184 -2.67 5.90 -13.54
CA VAL A 184 -1.34 5.35 -13.83
C VAL A 184 -1.10 4.07 -13.04
N PHE A 185 -1.51 4.03 -11.76
CA PHE A 185 -1.37 2.84 -10.93
C PHE A 185 -2.21 1.68 -11.48
N ALA A 186 -3.48 1.94 -11.80
CA ALA A 186 -4.37 0.97 -12.42
C ALA A 186 -3.84 0.45 -13.76
N ALA A 187 -3.31 1.32 -14.62
CA ALA A 187 -2.74 0.93 -15.91
C ALA A 187 -1.49 0.06 -15.77
N ARG A 188 -0.63 0.32 -14.77
CA ARG A 188 0.55 -0.51 -14.49
C ARG A 188 0.16 -1.87 -13.91
N CYS A 189 -0.81 -1.92 -12.99
CA CYS A 189 -1.39 -3.18 -12.50
C CYS A 189 -2.07 -3.99 -13.61
N HIS A 190 -2.81 -3.32 -14.51
CA HIS A 190 -3.44 -3.97 -15.67
C HIS A 190 -2.40 -4.62 -16.56
N ALA A 191 -1.29 -3.94 -16.86
CA ALA A 191 -0.21 -4.51 -17.67
C ALA A 191 0.36 -5.80 -17.08
N LEU A 192 0.54 -5.88 -15.75
CA LEU A 192 0.97 -7.10 -15.06
C LEU A 192 -0.05 -8.24 -15.22
N LEU A 193 -1.33 -7.94 -15.02
CA LEU A 193 -2.40 -8.94 -15.17
C LEU A 193 -2.58 -9.39 -16.62
N ALA A 194 -2.45 -8.48 -17.58
CA ALA A 194 -2.57 -8.78 -19.00
C ALA A 194 -1.43 -9.67 -19.50
N ALA A 195 -0.21 -9.49 -18.97
CA ALA A 195 0.93 -10.36 -19.28
C ALA A 195 0.68 -11.83 -18.88
N GLU A 196 -0.08 -12.05 -17.80
CA GLU A 196 -0.50 -13.39 -17.34
C GLU A 196 -1.84 -13.85 -17.96
N GLY A 197 -2.43 -13.08 -18.87
CA GLY A 197 -3.74 -13.38 -19.46
C GLY A 197 -4.91 -13.32 -18.46
N LEU A 198 -4.72 -12.63 -17.33
CA LEU A 198 -5.73 -12.43 -16.27
C LEU A 198 -6.59 -11.19 -16.53
N ALA A 199 -6.09 -10.21 -17.30
CA ALA A 199 -6.85 -9.06 -17.77
C ALA A 199 -6.94 -9.09 -19.30
N VAL A 200 -8.17 -9.16 -19.81
CA VAL A 200 -8.49 -9.26 -21.26
C VAL A 200 -9.29 -8.07 -21.78
N GLY A 201 -9.73 -7.18 -20.88
CA GLY A 201 -10.39 -5.93 -21.23
C GLY A 201 -9.42 -4.83 -21.67
N PRO A 202 -9.95 -3.68 -22.13
CA PRO A 202 -9.13 -2.54 -22.49
C PRO A 202 -8.36 -2.01 -21.28
N ALA A 203 -7.12 -1.57 -21.50
CA ALA A 203 -6.31 -0.98 -20.44
C ALA A 203 -6.97 0.33 -19.93
N PRO A 204 -6.90 0.63 -18.62
CA PRO A 204 -7.37 1.89 -18.08
C PRO A 204 -6.67 3.08 -18.74
N GLY A 205 -7.44 4.10 -19.11
CA GLY A 205 -6.91 5.37 -19.62
C GLY A 205 -6.05 6.07 -18.55
N ARG A 206 -4.92 6.66 -18.96
CA ARG A 206 -3.96 7.30 -18.05
C ARG A 206 -4.22 8.79 -17.79
N GLU A 207 -4.96 9.43 -18.69
CA GLU A 207 -5.29 10.84 -18.58
C GLU A 207 -6.51 11.06 -17.67
N PRO A 208 -6.49 12.08 -16.81
CA PRO A 208 -7.62 12.41 -15.95
C PRO A 208 -8.81 12.87 -16.79
N GLU A 209 -10.01 12.47 -16.37
CA GLU A 209 -11.28 12.91 -16.97
C GLU A 209 -11.81 14.15 -16.26
N LEU A 210 -11.44 14.37 -15.00
CA LEU A 210 -11.85 15.53 -14.22
C LEU A 210 -10.78 16.63 -14.27
N PRO A 211 -11.19 17.90 -14.26
CA PRO A 211 -10.25 18.99 -14.11
C PRO A 211 -9.54 18.89 -12.75
N PRO A 212 -8.27 19.32 -12.65
CA PRO A 212 -7.55 19.29 -11.39
C PRO A 212 -8.30 20.10 -10.32
N PRO A 213 -8.30 19.65 -9.05
CA PRO A 213 -9.01 20.35 -7.99
C PRO A 213 -8.49 21.78 -7.86
N THR A 214 -9.43 22.72 -7.71
CA THR A 214 -9.08 24.14 -7.51
C THR A 214 -8.30 24.33 -6.21
N ARG A 215 -7.54 25.44 -6.11
CA ARG A 215 -6.81 25.78 -4.88
C ARG A 215 -7.75 25.91 -3.67
N SER A 216 -8.97 26.42 -3.88
CA SER A 216 -9.99 26.54 -2.83
C SER A 216 -10.52 25.17 -2.38
N ALA A 217 -10.78 24.24 -3.31
CA ALA A 217 -11.18 22.87 -2.96
C ALA A 217 -10.07 22.12 -2.19
N SER A 218 -8.82 22.34 -2.59
CA SER A 218 -7.63 21.79 -1.91
C SER A 218 -7.52 22.31 -0.46
N LEU A 219 -7.70 23.62 -0.27
CA LEU A 219 -7.69 24.25 1.06
C LEU A 219 -8.88 23.81 1.91
N TRP A 220 -10.06 23.67 1.32
CA TRP A 220 -11.26 23.21 2.02
C TRP A 220 -11.14 21.76 2.46
N TRP A 221 -10.58 20.89 1.63
CA TRP A 221 -10.27 19.50 2.01
C TRP A 221 -9.26 19.44 3.16
N LEU A 222 -8.19 20.24 3.09
CA LEU A 222 -7.21 20.36 4.19
C LEU A 222 -7.89 20.82 5.49
N ALA A 223 -8.84 21.76 5.40
CA ALA A 223 -9.57 22.31 6.54
C ALA A 223 -10.62 21.35 7.13
N THR A 224 -11.17 20.42 6.36
CA THR A 224 -12.27 19.52 6.80
C THR A 224 -11.81 18.08 7.03
N ALA A 225 -11.42 17.38 5.98
CA ALA A 225 -10.96 15.99 6.05
C ALA A 225 -9.51 15.89 6.56
N GLY A 226 -8.67 16.85 6.17
CA GLY A 226 -7.28 16.94 6.61
C GLY A 226 -7.14 17.22 8.11
N THR A 227 -7.99 18.06 8.70
CA THR A 227 -7.92 18.42 10.13
C THR A 227 -8.18 17.24 11.05
N GLY A 228 -9.13 16.37 10.73
CA GLY A 228 -9.38 15.15 11.52
C GLY A 228 -8.22 14.15 11.43
N TRP A 229 -7.57 14.04 10.27
CA TRP A 229 -6.35 13.24 10.10
C TRP A 229 -5.17 13.85 10.87
N VAL A 230 -4.91 15.16 10.69
CA VAL A 230 -3.84 15.89 11.38
C VAL A 230 -4.02 15.80 12.90
N ALA A 231 -5.22 16.02 13.42
CA ALA A 231 -5.50 15.95 14.86
C ALA A 231 -5.18 14.58 15.46
N ARG A 232 -5.58 13.48 14.78
CA ARG A 232 -5.20 12.12 15.19
C ARG A 232 -3.69 11.90 15.11
N ARG A 233 -3.04 12.43 14.07
CA ARG A 233 -1.58 12.30 13.89
C ARG A 233 -0.75 13.15 14.86
N CYS A 234 -1.28 14.26 15.35
CA CYS A 234 -0.65 15.06 16.38
C CYS A 234 -0.54 14.31 17.72
N THR A 235 -1.47 13.40 18.01
CA THR A 235 -1.46 12.62 19.26
C THR A 235 -0.83 11.24 19.10
N ASP A 236 -0.91 10.60 17.94
CA ASP A 236 -0.43 9.22 17.72
C ASP A 236 0.98 9.11 17.08
N LEU A 237 1.39 10.08 16.28
CA LEU A 237 2.56 10.00 15.39
C LEU A 237 3.60 11.06 15.72
N LEU A 238 3.17 12.30 15.98
CA LEU A 238 4.08 13.45 16.12
C LEU A 238 5.11 13.29 17.26
N PRO A 239 4.74 12.90 18.50
CA PRO A 239 5.71 12.76 19.59
C PRO A 239 6.84 11.77 19.28
N GLN A 240 6.54 10.76 18.46
CA GLN A 240 7.47 9.68 18.17
C GLN A 240 8.27 9.90 16.91
N LEU A 241 7.67 10.56 15.92
CA LEU A 241 8.44 11.07 14.81
C LEU A 241 9.52 12.03 15.31
N LEU A 242 9.21 12.83 16.34
CA LEU A 242 10.19 13.66 17.05
C LEU A 242 11.25 12.83 17.80
N ALA A 243 10.86 11.76 18.51
CA ALA A 243 11.82 10.87 19.18
C ALA A 243 12.76 10.14 18.19
N LEU A 244 12.22 9.67 17.06
CA LEU A 244 12.99 9.10 15.97
C LEU A 244 13.93 10.14 15.34
N ALA A 245 13.47 11.38 15.17
CA ALA A 245 14.29 12.46 14.68
C ALA A 245 15.40 12.85 15.66
N ALA A 246 15.14 12.85 16.96
CA ALA A 246 16.18 13.07 17.97
C ALA A 246 17.26 11.99 17.90
N THR A 247 16.86 10.72 17.74
CA THR A 247 17.76 9.58 17.54
C THR A 247 18.57 9.73 16.25
N GLU A 248 17.93 10.15 15.15
CA GLU A 248 18.57 10.41 13.87
C GLU A 248 19.62 11.52 13.97
N VAL A 249 19.27 12.64 14.64
CA VAL A 249 20.18 13.76 14.87
C VAL A 249 21.34 13.34 15.75
N GLN A 250 21.09 12.62 16.85
CA GLN A 250 22.14 12.13 17.73
C GLN A 250 23.12 11.23 16.98
N HIS A 251 22.63 10.24 16.23
CA HIS A 251 23.49 9.39 15.40
C HIS A 251 24.22 10.17 14.31
N GLY A 252 23.60 11.21 13.73
CA GLY A 252 24.24 12.11 12.78
C GLY A 252 25.40 12.90 13.40
N LEU A 253 25.19 13.48 14.58
CA LEU A 253 26.22 14.20 15.34
C LEU A 253 27.37 13.28 15.76
N CYS A 254 27.07 12.03 16.09
CA CYS A 254 28.07 11.02 16.45
C CYS A 254 28.71 10.31 15.23
N GLY A 255 28.33 10.64 13.99
CA GLY A 255 28.84 9.97 12.78
C GLY A 255 28.46 8.48 12.65
N THR A 256 27.41 8.03 13.35
CA THR A 256 27.02 6.61 13.45
C THR A 256 25.70 6.29 12.73
N SER A 257 25.21 7.18 11.86
CA SER A 257 23.96 6.99 11.11
C SER A 257 23.92 5.67 10.32
N GLY A 258 25.04 5.20 9.77
CA GLY A 258 25.10 3.92 9.06
C GLY A 258 24.71 2.71 9.92
N GLY A 259 24.90 2.79 11.25
CA GLY A 259 24.46 1.75 12.18
C GLY A 259 22.93 1.62 12.27
N LEU A 260 22.16 2.67 11.94
CA LEU A 260 20.70 2.59 11.87
C LEU A 260 20.26 1.81 10.63
N ASP A 261 20.90 2.00 9.49
CA ASP A 261 20.60 1.27 8.26
C ASP A 261 20.96 -0.21 8.39
N VAL A 262 22.12 -0.54 8.98
CA VAL A 262 22.51 -1.93 9.25
C VAL A 262 21.53 -2.62 10.19
N ARG A 263 21.05 -1.93 11.24
CA ARG A 263 20.03 -2.48 12.15
C ARG A 263 18.70 -2.74 11.43
N ALA A 264 18.27 -1.82 10.57
CA ALA A 264 17.06 -2.00 9.77
C ALA A 264 17.19 -3.22 8.84
N ALA A 265 18.33 -3.38 8.15
CA ALA A 265 18.58 -4.53 7.29
C ALA A 265 18.59 -5.86 8.06
N ARG A 266 19.21 -5.90 9.26
CA ARG A 266 19.17 -7.08 10.14
C ARG A 266 17.75 -7.42 10.60
N SER A 267 16.93 -6.40 10.89
CA SER A 267 15.53 -6.61 11.28
C SER A 267 14.71 -7.22 10.13
N VAL A 268 14.93 -6.79 8.88
CA VAL A 268 14.31 -7.41 7.70
C VAL A 268 14.71 -8.88 7.59
N ALA A 269 16.02 -9.17 7.64
CA ALA A 269 16.51 -10.54 7.55
C ALA A 269 15.95 -11.43 8.67
N ALA A 270 15.90 -10.93 9.91
CA ALA A 270 15.34 -11.65 11.04
C ALA A 270 13.83 -11.88 10.91
N ALA A 271 13.08 -10.90 10.41
CA ALA A 271 11.64 -11.02 10.17
C ALA A 271 11.34 -12.12 9.14
N LEU A 272 12.05 -12.11 8.00
CA LEU A 272 11.87 -13.10 6.94
C LEU A 272 12.33 -14.51 7.37
N THR A 273 13.46 -14.60 8.07
CA THR A 273 13.95 -15.89 8.61
C THR A 273 12.93 -16.48 9.60
N GLY A 274 12.33 -15.64 10.44
CA GLY A 274 11.29 -16.06 11.38
C GLY A 274 10.09 -16.76 10.73
N LEU A 275 9.71 -16.35 9.51
CA LEU A 275 8.63 -17.00 8.75
C LEU A 275 9.01 -18.41 8.32
N THR A 276 10.22 -18.60 7.80
CA THR A 276 10.70 -19.91 7.34
C THR A 276 10.83 -20.93 8.48
N VAL A 277 11.26 -20.49 9.67
CA VAL A 277 11.41 -21.37 10.84
C VAL A 277 10.06 -21.81 11.38
N ALA A 278 9.05 -20.94 11.36
CA ALA A 278 7.69 -21.29 11.81
C ALA A 278 7.10 -22.45 11.00
N GLU A 279 7.37 -22.53 9.69
CA GLU A 279 6.93 -23.65 8.83
C GLU A 279 7.64 -24.98 9.14
N SER A 280 8.90 -24.91 9.59
CA SER A 280 9.73 -26.10 9.84
C SER A 280 9.46 -26.78 11.18
N ARG A 281 8.65 -26.18 12.07
CA ARG A 281 8.19 -26.85 13.30
C ARG A 281 7.01 -27.75 12.94
N PRO A 282 7.15 -29.09 13.00
CA PRO A 282 6.00 -29.97 12.84
C PRO A 282 4.96 -29.63 13.91
N GLU A 283 3.69 -29.56 13.53
CA GLU A 283 2.57 -29.55 14.47
C GLU A 283 2.75 -30.76 15.40
N ALA A 284 3.11 -30.50 16.66
CA ALA A 284 3.05 -31.52 17.68
C ALA A 284 1.57 -31.87 17.86
N ALA A 285 1.21 -33.05 17.35
CA ALA A 285 -0.11 -33.66 17.39
C ALA A 285 -0.68 -33.80 18.81
#